data_AF-A0A2W5SUZ0-F1
#
_entry.id   AF-A0A2W5SUZ0-F1
#
_cell.length_a   1.000
_cell.length_b   1.000
_cell.length_c   1.000
_cell.angle_alpha   90.00
_cell.angle_beta   90.00
_cell.angle_gamma   90.00
#
_symmetry.space_group_name_H-M   'P 1'
#
loop_
_entity.id
_entity.type
_entity.pdbx_description
1 polymer ?
#
loop_
_entity_poly.entity_id
_entity_poly.type
_entity_poly.pdbx_seq_one_letter_code
_entity_poly.pdbx_strand_id
1 'polypeptide(L)'
;MPQQAWNKKRERQYEHIKDSLKDKGRSESTAEEIAARTVNKTRAQKGESEQTSSTSVSDKSPSERGGQRSHQGPQGRTKAQLYEDANRLNIEGRSDMDKNELEHAVKQAERQKNAKKD
;
A
#
# COMPACT_ATOMS: atom_id res chain seq x y z
N MET A 1 30.58 -0.33 -11.18
CA MET A 1 29.29 -0.42 -11.91
C MET A 1 29.54 -0.10 -13.37
N PRO A 2 29.23 -0.97 -14.34
CA PRO A 2 29.44 -0.66 -15.75
C PRO A 2 28.45 0.45 -16.16
N GLN A 3 28.99 1.59 -16.59
CA GLN A 3 28.26 2.86 -16.72
C GLN A 3 27.54 3.06 -18.07
N GLN A 4 27.00 2.01 -18.71
CA GLN A 4 26.36 2.19 -20.02
C GLN A 4 25.19 1.25 -20.35
N ALA A 5 24.49 0.73 -19.34
CA ALA A 5 23.28 -0.05 -19.60
C ALA A 5 22.01 0.81 -19.69
N TRP A 6 21.96 1.97 -19.03
CA TRP A 6 20.74 2.76 -18.83
C TRP A 6 20.86 4.16 -19.44
N ASN A 7 19.76 4.65 -20.01
CA ASN A 7 19.68 6.04 -20.45
C ASN A 7 19.40 6.97 -19.25
N LYS A 8 19.63 8.28 -19.43
CA LYS A 8 19.41 9.32 -18.40
C LYS A 8 18.01 9.33 -17.78
N LYS A 9 16.98 8.80 -18.48
CA LYS A 9 15.62 8.70 -17.94
C LYS A 9 15.51 7.54 -16.95
N ARG A 10 16.14 6.40 -17.25
CA ARG A 10 16.13 5.20 -16.40
C ARG A 10 17.00 5.36 -15.17
N GLU A 11 18.13 6.05 -15.27
CA GLU A 11 18.96 6.41 -14.11
C GLU A 11 18.19 7.26 -13.10
N ARG A 12 17.50 8.31 -13.55
CA ARG A 12 16.64 9.13 -12.67
C ARG A 12 15.50 8.32 -12.05
N GLN A 13 14.90 7.39 -12.80
CA GLN A 13 13.86 6.51 -12.29
C GLN A 13 14.39 5.57 -11.20
N TYR A 14 15.60 5.04 -11.39
CA TYR A 14 16.27 4.19 -10.40
C TYR A 14 16.51 4.95 -9.10
N GLU A 15 17.17 6.12 -9.17
CA GLU A 15 17.48 6.93 -8.00
C GLU A 15 16.20 7.32 -7.25
N HIS A 16 15.16 7.78 -7.97
CA HIS A 16 13.89 8.14 -7.35
C HIS A 16 13.22 6.98 -6.58
N ILE A 17 13.27 5.76 -7.13
CA ILE A 17 12.69 4.58 -6.46
C ILE A 17 13.55 4.18 -5.26
N LYS A 18 14.88 4.19 -5.41
CA LYS A 18 15.83 3.86 -4.34
C LYS A 18 15.62 4.79 -3.14
N ASP A 19 15.61 6.11 -3.39
CA ASP A 19 15.44 7.12 -2.35
C ASP A 19 14.08 6.98 -1.66
N SER A 20 12.99 6.83 -2.43
CA SER A 20 11.65 6.63 -1.87
C SER A 20 11.55 5.38 -0.98
N LEU A 21 12.31 4.33 -1.26
CA LEU A 21 12.33 3.11 -0.44
C LEU A 21 13.18 3.28 0.82
N LYS A 22 14.30 4.01 0.74
CA LYS A 22 15.13 4.38 1.90
C LYS A 22 14.33 5.26 2.86
N ASP A 23 13.58 6.23 2.35
CA ASP A 23 12.70 7.10 3.15
C ASP A 23 11.59 6.31 3.89
N LYS A 24 11.17 5.17 3.31
CA LYS A 24 10.20 4.24 3.92
C LYS A 24 10.85 3.24 4.89
N GLY A 25 12.14 3.40 5.20
CA GLY A 25 12.87 2.57 6.15
C GLY A 25 13.40 1.25 5.60
N ARG A 26 13.49 1.07 4.27
CA ARG A 26 14.14 -0.11 3.68
C ARG A 26 15.66 0.03 3.73
N SER A 27 16.37 -1.10 3.88
CA SER A 27 17.83 -1.11 3.78
C SER A 27 18.29 -0.71 2.38
N GLU A 28 19.48 -0.13 2.29
CA GLU A 28 20.06 0.33 1.03
C GLU A 28 20.14 -0.79 -0.01
N SER A 29 20.66 -1.96 0.36
CA SER A 29 20.74 -3.12 -0.54
C SER A 29 19.38 -3.55 -1.08
N THR A 30 18.35 -3.53 -0.22
CA THR A 30 16.98 -3.86 -0.64
C THR A 30 16.40 -2.80 -1.56
N ALA A 31 16.65 -1.52 -1.26
CA ALA A 31 16.19 -0.40 -2.09
C ALA A 31 16.82 -0.43 -3.49
N GLU A 32 18.12 -0.68 -3.57
CA GLU A 32 18.85 -0.82 -4.83
C GLU A 32 18.35 -2.00 -5.66
N GLU A 33 18.13 -3.16 -5.04
CA GLU A 33 17.61 -4.34 -5.74
C GLU A 33 16.21 -4.07 -6.33
N ILE A 34 15.31 -3.51 -5.52
CA ILE A 34 13.94 -3.21 -5.94
C ILE A 34 13.93 -2.16 -7.06
N ALA A 35 14.75 -1.10 -6.93
CA ALA A 35 14.88 -0.07 -7.95
C ALA A 35 15.40 -0.66 -9.27
N ALA A 36 16.47 -1.47 -9.23
CA ALA A 36 17.04 -2.11 -10.41
C ALA A 36 16.04 -3.03 -11.10
N ARG A 37 15.33 -3.88 -10.33
CA ARG A 37 14.31 -4.80 -10.86
C ARG A 37 13.16 -4.06 -11.52
N THR A 38 12.71 -2.95 -10.91
CA THR A 38 11.60 -2.13 -11.44
C THR A 38 11.99 -1.45 -12.75
N VAL A 39 13.20 -0.88 -12.81
CA VAL A 39 13.73 -0.23 -14.02
C VAL A 39 13.96 -1.24 -15.14
N ASN A 40 14.57 -2.40 -14.84
CA ASN A 40 14.80 -3.45 -15.83
C ASN A 40 13.48 -3.98 -16.43
N LYS A 41 12.43 -4.18 -15.61
CA LYS A 41 11.10 -4.54 -16.13
C LYS A 41 10.55 -3.47 -17.06
N THR A 42 10.68 -2.19 -16.69
CA THR A 42 10.20 -1.09 -17.53
C THR A 42 10.97 -1.00 -18.86
N ARG A 43 12.29 -1.27 -18.84
CA ARG A 43 13.11 -1.35 -20.05
C ARG A 43 12.68 -2.49 -20.96
N ALA A 44 12.45 -3.68 -20.41
CA ALA A 44 11.96 -4.83 -21.17
C ALA A 44 10.61 -4.53 -21.86
N GLN A 45 9.66 -3.92 -21.15
CA GLN A 45 8.36 -3.54 -21.70
C GLN A 45 8.44 -2.45 -22.79
N LYS A 46 9.48 -1.61 -22.76
CA LYS A 46 9.70 -0.53 -23.73
C LYS A 46 10.65 -0.90 -24.86
N GLY A 47 11.16 -2.13 -24.90
CA GLY A 47 12.15 -2.58 -25.89
C GLY A 47 13.52 -1.90 -25.71
N GLU A 48 13.83 -1.38 -24.52
CA GLU A 48 15.09 -0.69 -24.21
C GLU A 48 16.15 -1.65 -23.60
N SER A 49 15.85 -2.94 -23.50
CA SER A 49 16.79 -3.96 -23.02
C SER A 49 17.09 -4.99 -24.09
N GLU A 50 18.37 -5.34 -24.22
CA GLU A 50 18.85 -6.38 -25.16
C GLU A 50 18.34 -7.78 -24.78
N GLN A 51 18.16 -8.02 -23.48
CA GLN A 51 17.60 -9.25 -22.94
C GLN A 51 16.19 -9.00 -22.42
N THR A 52 15.22 -9.81 -22.85
CA THR A 52 13.83 -9.74 -22.41
C THR A 52 13.24 -11.13 -22.20
N SER A 53 12.47 -11.32 -21.13
CA SER A 53 11.60 -12.51 -20.98
C SER A 53 10.18 -12.19 -21.43
N SER A 54 9.46 -13.20 -21.95
CA SER A 54 8.03 -13.08 -22.31
C SER A 54 7.19 -12.59 -21.14
N THR A 55 7.50 -13.05 -19.92
CA THR A 55 6.85 -12.63 -18.68
C THR A 55 7.08 -11.16 -18.35
N SER A 56 8.24 -10.58 -18.70
CA SER A 56 8.50 -9.16 -18.44
C SER A 56 7.74 -8.26 -19.41
N VAL A 57 7.54 -8.72 -20.64
CA VAL A 57 6.87 -7.97 -21.73
C VAL A 57 5.34 -8.07 -21.62
N SER A 58 4.79 -9.26 -21.38
CA SER A 58 3.34 -9.50 -21.37
C SER A 58 2.65 -9.21 -20.04
N ASP A 59 3.40 -9.01 -18.95
CA ASP A 59 2.83 -8.69 -17.63
C ASP A 59 2.46 -7.20 -17.53
N LYS A 60 1.55 -6.87 -16.60
CA LYS A 60 1.14 -5.50 -16.29
C LYS A 60 2.34 -4.64 -15.89
N SER A 61 2.33 -3.37 -16.30
CA SER A 61 3.39 -2.44 -15.92
C SER A 61 3.43 -2.22 -14.40
N PRO A 62 4.60 -1.87 -13.83
CA PRO A 62 4.70 -1.55 -12.40
C PRO A 62 3.71 -0.45 -11.97
N SER A 63 3.51 0.57 -12.80
CA SER A 63 2.58 1.68 -12.51
C SER A 63 1.13 1.22 -12.43
N GLU A 64 0.66 0.43 -13.41
CA GLU A 64 -0.72 -0.09 -13.42
C GLU A 64 -0.98 -1.00 -12.22
N ARG A 65 -0.01 -1.84 -11.87
CA ARG A 65 -0.11 -2.71 -10.68
C ARG A 65 -0.19 -1.89 -9.39
N GLY A 66 0.58 -0.81 -9.28
CA GLY A 66 0.50 0.13 -8.17
C GLY A 66 -0.88 0.77 -8.06
N GLY A 67 -1.42 1.27 -9.18
CA GLY A 67 -2.76 1.88 -9.24
C GLY A 67 -3.88 0.92 -8.83
N GLN A 68 -3.82 -0.34 -9.27
CA GLN A 68 -4.82 -1.35 -8.88
C GLN A 68 -4.83 -1.63 -7.36
N ARG A 69 -3.69 -1.45 -6.68
CA ARG A 69 -3.54 -1.72 -5.24
C ARG A 69 -3.74 -0.47 -4.36
N SER A 70 -3.68 0.73 -4.93
CA SER A 70 -3.81 1.98 -4.17
C SER A 70 -5.24 2.32 -3.77
N HIS A 71 -6.26 1.75 -4.41
CA HIS A 71 -7.65 2.11 -4.16
C HIS A 71 -8.33 1.35 -3.01
N GLN A 72 -7.65 0.40 -2.37
CA GLN A 72 -8.27 -0.41 -1.31
C GLN A 72 -8.23 0.23 0.07
N GLY A 73 -7.37 1.25 0.27
CA GLY A 73 -7.26 2.05 1.48
C GLY A 73 -7.15 1.24 2.79
N PRO A 74 -7.05 1.92 3.95
CA PRO A 74 -7.36 1.27 5.22
C PRO A 74 -8.87 0.99 5.29
N GLN A 75 -9.27 -0.27 5.43
CA GLN A 75 -10.68 -0.73 5.47
C GLN A 75 -11.43 -0.38 6.78
N GLY A 76 -11.00 0.67 7.47
CA GLY A 76 -11.49 1.07 8.79
C GLY A 76 -11.18 0.04 9.89
N ARG A 77 -11.85 0.20 11.05
CA ARG A 77 -11.80 -0.76 12.16
C ARG A 77 -12.32 -2.12 11.72
N THR A 78 -11.75 -3.20 12.22
CA THR A 78 -12.26 -4.57 11.97
C THR A 78 -13.54 -4.82 12.77
N LYS A 79 -14.37 -5.81 12.37
CA LYS A 79 -15.57 -6.20 13.15
C LYS A 79 -15.21 -6.53 14.61
N ALA A 80 -14.10 -7.24 14.82
CA ALA A 80 -13.62 -7.59 16.17
C ALA A 80 -13.22 -6.35 16.98
N GLN A 81 -12.52 -5.38 16.38
CA GLN A 81 -12.18 -4.12 17.04
C GLN A 81 -13.44 -3.35 17.45
N LEU A 82 -14.42 -3.27 16.55
CA LEU A 82 -15.70 -2.62 16.83
C LEU A 82 -16.52 -3.36 17.89
N TYR A 83 -16.45 -4.69 17.92
CA TYR A 83 -17.09 -5.51 18.94
C TYR A 83 -16.49 -5.23 20.33
N GLU A 84 -15.17 -5.14 20.44
CA GLU A 84 -14.49 -4.78 21.69
C GLU A 84 -14.76 -3.33 22.11
N ASP A 85 -14.82 -2.39 21.15
CA ASP A 85 -15.26 -1.01 21.41
C ASP A 85 -16.69 -0.99 21.96
N ALA A 86 -17.61 -1.72 21.33
CA ALA A 86 -18.99 -1.85 21.76
C ALA A 86 -19.11 -2.49 23.15
N ASN A 87 -18.26 -3.48 23.45
CA ASN A 87 -18.17 -4.11 24.78
C ASN A 87 -17.71 -3.11 25.84
N ARG A 88 -16.65 -2.33 25.56
CA ARG A 88 -16.16 -1.26 26.47
C ARG A 88 -17.18 -0.14 26.69
N LEU A 89 -18.07 0.08 25.73
CA LEU A 89 -19.15 1.06 25.81
C LEU A 89 -20.47 0.46 26.35
N ASN A 90 -20.47 -0.81 26.75
CA ASN A 90 -21.65 -1.55 27.25
C ASN A 90 -22.86 -1.47 26.30
N ILE A 91 -22.63 -1.60 24.99
CA ILE A 91 -23.70 -1.62 23.98
C ILE A 91 -24.42 -2.98 24.03
N GLU A 92 -25.71 -2.95 24.32
CA GLU A 92 -26.57 -4.14 24.30
C GLU A 92 -26.80 -4.64 22.86
N GLY A 93 -26.98 -5.94 22.68
CA GLY A 93 -27.17 -6.54 21.35
C GLY A 93 -25.92 -6.57 20.46
N ARG A 94 -24.76 -6.11 20.94
CA ARG A 94 -23.48 -6.08 20.18
C ARG A 94 -23.07 -7.43 19.56
N SER A 95 -23.47 -8.55 20.15
CA SER A 95 -23.16 -9.89 19.66
C SER A 95 -23.92 -10.27 18.40
N ASP A 96 -25.09 -9.68 18.20
CA ASP A 96 -25.94 -9.93 17.03
C ASP A 96 -25.63 -8.96 15.87
N MET A 97 -24.92 -7.87 16.16
CA MET A 97 -24.61 -6.82 15.19
C MET A 97 -23.57 -7.24 14.13
N ASP A 98 -23.77 -6.77 12.91
CA ASP A 98 -22.78 -6.83 11.84
C ASP A 98 -21.70 -5.73 11.97
N LYS A 99 -20.73 -5.70 11.04
CA LYS A 99 -19.62 -4.73 11.09
C LYS A 99 -20.14 -3.28 11.01
N ASN A 100 -21.14 -3.02 10.17
CA ASN A 100 -21.66 -1.68 9.91
C ASN A 100 -22.53 -1.22 11.09
N GLU A 101 -23.34 -2.11 11.64
CA GLU A 101 -24.16 -1.86 12.84
C GLU A 101 -23.26 -1.56 14.05
N LEU A 102 -22.21 -2.35 14.27
CA LEU A 102 -21.23 -2.08 15.32
C LEU A 102 -20.54 -0.73 15.13
N GLU A 103 -20.16 -0.36 13.90
CA GLU A 103 -19.54 0.93 13.62
C GLU A 103 -20.47 2.10 13.96
N HIS A 104 -21.74 2.00 13.57
CA HIS A 104 -22.75 3.01 13.88
C HIS A 104 -23.01 3.11 15.39
N ALA A 105 -23.21 1.98 16.07
CA ALA A 105 -23.49 1.93 17.49
C ALA A 105 -22.33 2.49 18.32
N VAL A 106 -21.10 2.08 18.02
CA VAL A 106 -19.89 2.60 18.67
C VAL A 106 -19.76 4.10 18.47
N LYS A 107 -19.94 4.60 17.24
CA LYS A 107 -19.87 6.03 16.94
C LYS A 107 -20.94 6.84 17.69
N GLN A 108 -22.14 6.30 17.85
CA GLN A 108 -23.21 6.95 18.61
C GLN A 108 -22.89 6.98 20.11
N ALA A 109 -22.43 5.86 20.67
CA ALA A 109 -22.06 5.78 22.08
C ALA A 109 -20.84 6.67 22.42
N GLU A 110 -19.83 6.73 21.55
CA GLU A 110 -18.69 7.66 21.69
C GLU A 110 -19.15 9.13 21.72
N ARG A 111 -20.07 9.52 20.83
CA ARG A 111 -20.64 10.88 20.81
C ARG A 111 -21.40 11.20 22.10
N GLN A 112 -22.24 10.28 22.57
CA GLN A 112 -22.98 10.46 23.83
C GLN A 112 -22.05 10.56 25.04
N LYS A 113 -20.97 9.77 25.06
CA LYS A 113 -19.96 9.83 26.13
C LYS A 113 -19.25 11.18 26.16
N ASN A 114 -18.89 11.72 25.00
CA ASN A 114 -18.24 13.02 24.90
C ASN A 114 -19.19 14.16 25.32
N ALA A 115 -20.45 14.13 24.89
CA ALA A 115 -21.46 15.12 25.26
C ALA A 115 -21.80 15.14 26.77
N LYS A 116 -21.52 14.07 27.51
CA LYS A 116 -21.68 14.00 28.98
C LYS A 116 -20.43 14.45 29.75
N LYS A 117 -19.31 14.66 29.05
CA LYS A 117 -18.03 15.05 29.65
C LYS A 117 -17.87 16.58 29.69
N ASP A 118 -18.60 17.28 28.83
CA ASP A 118 -18.76 18.74 28.81
C ASP A 118 -19.87 19.17 29.80
#